data_AF-A0A1V6KKG6-F1
#
_entry.id   AF-A0A1V6KKG6-F1
#
_cell.length_a   1.000
_cell.length_b   1.000
_cell.length_c   1.000
_cell.angle_alpha   90.00
_cell.angle_beta   90.00
_cell.angle_gamma   90.00
#
_symmetry.space_group_name_H-M   'P 1'
#
loop_
_entity.id
_entity.type
_entity.pdbx_description
1 polymer ?
#
loop_
_entity_poly.entity_id
_entity_poly.type
_entity_poly.pdbx_seq_one_letter_code
_entity_poly.pdbx_strand_id
1 'polypeptide(L)'
;MKGFFDKAQLQTPYRSEKGILSCVSCGLYKTAITPKMKPYGKFEKGIMVIGEAPSEEADEKGKPWQGKNGRIIHRKFKQLGIDLFEDCVSLYTVNCRPIDEKGNNRQPNDHEISCCRQKVIAAVKQYTPKLIILLGGAAISSIITGYCWRGSGKGGLNIWRGWNIPDRGFNAWICPTFHPSFIERQEEENEAHVIWTQDLEQSLSKLEGPFPSYKNEAECVKITYDVERVLTTILKNKPEFLAFDLETTGIKPYNKEEHKIVTISFCYDENFAYAIPFPTEPRLLCLLKRVLTHPKIGKIAANMKYEDNWMTFLHGIEVHPWVFDTMQAAHILDNRPGITGLKFQAYVQFGTPDYDSDIKPYLHSKYPNIPNKIMDMVKDPGLFKKLLLYNGMDSLITYRLAMRQIPATLAAHRARRKK
;
A
#
# COMPACT_ATOMS: atom_id res chain seq x y z
N MET A 1 -9.33 -25.61 38.39
CA MET A 1 -9.58 -25.63 36.94
C MET A 1 -8.93 -24.41 36.30
N LYS A 2 -7.96 -24.58 35.40
CA LYS A 2 -7.54 -23.48 34.52
C LYS A 2 -8.75 -23.17 33.62
N GLY A 3 -9.32 -21.97 33.74
CA GLY A 3 -10.40 -21.55 32.86
C GLY A 3 -9.97 -21.62 31.39
N PHE A 4 -10.93 -21.80 30.49
CA PHE A 4 -10.72 -21.86 29.04
C PHE A 4 -10.04 -20.61 28.45
N PHE A 5 -10.03 -19.52 29.21
CA PHE A 5 -9.20 -18.34 29.00
C PHE A 5 -8.27 -18.15 30.20
N ASP A 6 -7.00 -17.87 29.95
CA ASP A 6 -6.11 -17.36 30.99
C ASP A 6 -6.39 -15.87 31.25
N LYS A 7 -5.95 -15.34 32.42
CA LYS A 7 -6.13 -13.92 32.76
C LYS A 7 -5.48 -13.00 31.72
N ALA A 8 -4.36 -13.39 31.10
CA ALA A 8 -3.68 -12.58 30.10
C ALA A 8 -4.48 -12.45 28.79
N GLN A 9 -5.23 -13.48 28.38
CA GLN A 9 -6.11 -13.52 27.20
C GLN A 9 -7.42 -12.75 27.41
N LEU A 10 -7.87 -12.65 28.67
CA LEU A 10 -8.94 -11.74 29.09
C LEU A 10 -8.43 -10.30 29.20
N GLN A 11 -7.12 -10.12 29.43
CA GLN A 11 -6.41 -8.85 29.65
C GLN A 11 -5.48 -8.44 28.49
N THR A 12 -5.63 -8.97 27.27
CA THR A 12 -5.01 -8.40 26.06
C THR A 12 -6.04 -7.59 25.26
N PRO A 13 -6.67 -6.56 25.84
CA PRO A 13 -7.57 -5.71 25.10
C PRO A 13 -6.75 -4.95 24.06
N TYR A 14 -7.09 -5.11 22.78
CA TYR A 14 -6.63 -4.15 21.79
C TYR A 14 -7.74 -3.15 21.50
N ARG A 15 -7.37 -1.87 21.51
CA ARG A 15 -8.28 -0.77 21.24
C ARG A 15 -8.52 -0.70 19.74
N SER A 16 -9.69 -1.14 19.32
CA SER A 16 -10.22 -0.89 17.97
C SER A 16 -11.06 0.39 17.98
N GLU A 17 -11.43 0.88 16.79
CA GLU A 17 -12.47 1.93 16.66
C GLU A 17 -13.79 1.53 17.32
N LYS A 18 -14.05 0.23 17.49
CA LYS A 18 -15.25 -0.34 18.11
C LYS A 18 -15.09 -0.66 19.60
N GLY A 19 -14.00 -0.21 20.23
CA GLY A 19 -13.71 -0.45 21.65
C GLY A 19 -12.69 -1.57 21.90
N ILE A 20 -12.71 -2.09 23.12
CA ILE A 20 -11.81 -3.13 23.61
C ILE A 20 -12.25 -4.50 23.07
N LEU A 21 -11.41 -5.10 22.20
CA LEU A 21 -11.66 -6.43 21.64
C LEU A 21 -10.70 -7.46 22.24
N SER A 22 -11.19 -8.69 22.42
CA SER A 22 -10.43 -9.87 22.85
C SER A 22 -11.00 -11.15 22.20
N CYS A 23 -10.37 -12.30 22.43
CA CYS A 23 -10.83 -13.57 21.87
C CYS A 23 -12.29 -13.93 22.24
N VAL A 24 -12.77 -13.49 23.42
CA VAL A 24 -14.15 -13.76 23.86
C VAL A 24 -15.18 -12.89 23.14
N SER A 25 -14.78 -11.74 22.62
CA SER A 25 -15.68 -10.69 22.11
C SER A 25 -16.50 -11.09 20.89
N CYS A 26 -16.09 -12.13 20.14
CA CYS A 26 -16.81 -12.62 18.98
C CYS A 26 -17.70 -13.86 19.25
N GLY A 27 -17.53 -14.55 20.38
CA GLY A 27 -18.34 -15.71 20.75
C GLY A 27 -18.13 -17.01 19.95
N LEU A 28 -17.37 -17.00 18.84
CA LEU A 28 -17.20 -18.18 17.96
C LEU A 28 -16.59 -19.41 18.65
N TYR A 29 -15.85 -19.23 19.73
CA TYR A 29 -15.28 -20.34 20.50
C TYR A 29 -16.36 -21.23 21.16
N LYS A 30 -17.60 -20.75 21.29
CA LYS A 30 -18.70 -21.47 21.93
C LYS A 30 -19.24 -22.61 21.06
N THR A 31 -19.12 -22.48 19.74
CA THR A 31 -19.66 -23.41 18.75
C THR A 31 -18.59 -24.18 18.00
N ALA A 32 -17.35 -23.69 17.98
CA ALA A 32 -16.23 -24.37 17.33
C ALA A 32 -15.78 -25.61 18.12
N ILE A 33 -15.48 -26.71 17.41
CA ILE A 33 -14.92 -27.94 17.98
C ILE A 33 -13.46 -27.74 18.35
N THR A 34 -12.67 -27.09 17.47
CA THR A 34 -11.28 -26.69 17.74
C THR A 34 -11.17 -25.16 17.81
N PRO A 35 -11.60 -24.57 18.94
CA PRO A 35 -11.50 -23.13 19.12
C PRO A 35 -10.04 -22.68 19.18
N LYS A 36 -9.78 -21.48 18.66
CA LYS A 36 -8.44 -20.89 18.60
C LYS A 36 -7.44 -21.77 17.84
N MET A 37 -7.86 -22.42 16.75
CA MET A 37 -7.01 -23.23 15.89
C MET A 37 -5.63 -22.60 15.70
N LYS A 38 -4.60 -23.40 15.96
CA LYS A 38 -3.19 -22.97 15.91
C LYS A 38 -2.68 -22.98 14.47
N PRO A 39 -1.62 -22.22 14.15
CA PRO A 39 -0.89 -22.40 12.90
C PRO A 39 -0.44 -23.86 12.74
N TYR A 40 -0.39 -24.36 11.49
CA TYR A 40 -0.07 -25.75 11.18
C TYR A 40 0.78 -25.87 9.91
N GLY A 41 1.80 -26.73 9.95
CA GLY A 41 2.76 -26.98 8.88
C GLY A 41 4.20 -26.83 9.38
N LYS A 42 5.18 -27.34 8.63
CA LYS A 42 6.60 -27.36 9.04
C LYS A 42 7.37 -26.09 8.68
N PHE A 43 6.83 -25.23 7.82
CA PHE A 43 7.38 -23.91 7.51
C PHE A 43 8.79 -23.93 6.87
N GLU A 44 9.17 -25.01 6.18
CA GLU A 44 10.55 -25.20 5.70
C GLU A 44 11.02 -24.11 4.73
N LYS A 45 10.13 -23.56 3.90
CA LYS A 45 10.44 -22.45 2.97
C LYS A 45 10.11 -21.06 3.52
N GLY A 46 9.64 -20.96 4.76
CA GLY A 46 9.28 -19.67 5.38
C GLY A 46 8.05 -19.02 4.75
N ILE A 47 7.12 -19.82 4.22
CA ILE A 47 5.88 -19.35 3.59
C ILE A 47 4.73 -19.43 4.60
N MET A 48 4.03 -18.32 4.82
CA MET A 48 2.79 -18.32 5.60
C MET A 48 1.57 -18.21 4.67
N VAL A 49 0.59 -19.09 4.83
CA VAL A 49 -0.65 -19.10 4.05
C VAL A 49 -1.82 -18.74 4.96
N ILE A 50 -2.49 -17.61 4.68
CA ILE A 50 -3.59 -17.11 5.51
C ILE A 50 -4.91 -17.22 4.75
N GLY A 51 -5.79 -18.10 5.23
CA GLY A 51 -7.15 -18.30 4.72
C GLY A 51 -8.22 -17.50 5.47
N GLU A 52 -9.48 -17.72 5.09
CA GLU A 52 -10.64 -17.07 5.71
C GLU A 52 -10.95 -17.61 7.12
N ALA A 53 -11.42 -18.86 7.21
CA ALA A 53 -11.78 -19.52 8.46
C ALA A 53 -11.74 -21.06 8.32
N PRO A 54 -11.72 -21.83 9.42
CA PRO A 54 -11.85 -23.28 9.39
C PRO A 54 -13.14 -23.73 8.72
N SER A 55 -13.06 -24.75 7.87
CA SER A 55 -14.21 -25.55 7.46
C SER A 55 -14.56 -26.59 8.53
N GLU A 56 -15.70 -27.26 8.38
CA GLU A 56 -16.10 -28.42 9.19
C GLU A 56 -14.97 -29.43 9.42
N GLU A 57 -14.47 -30.04 8.33
CA GLU A 57 -13.41 -31.05 8.42
C GLU A 57 -12.12 -30.50 9.07
N ALA A 58 -11.85 -29.20 8.93
CA ALA A 58 -10.66 -28.58 9.53
C ALA A 58 -10.86 -28.38 11.03
N ASP A 59 -12.06 -27.97 11.45
CA ASP A 59 -12.45 -27.78 12.85
C ASP A 59 -12.50 -29.12 13.59
N GLU A 60 -13.01 -30.17 12.98
CA GLU A 60 -13.03 -31.54 13.53
C GLU A 60 -11.61 -32.11 13.70
N LYS A 61 -10.75 -31.96 12.68
CA LYS A 61 -9.38 -32.49 12.72
C LYS A 61 -8.41 -31.57 13.47
N GLY A 62 -8.84 -30.38 13.83
CA GLY A 62 -8.02 -29.34 14.47
C GLY A 62 -6.84 -28.84 13.64
N LYS A 63 -6.92 -28.96 12.31
CA LYS A 63 -5.84 -28.62 11.37
C LYS A 63 -6.41 -27.80 10.19
N PRO A 64 -5.74 -26.73 9.74
CA PRO A 64 -6.06 -26.03 8.50
C PRO A 64 -6.05 -26.93 7.26
N TRP A 65 -6.85 -26.52 6.27
CA TRP A 65 -6.86 -27.06 4.90
C TRP A 65 -7.16 -28.57 4.78
N GLN A 66 -7.99 -29.12 5.66
CA GLN A 66 -8.35 -30.53 5.61
C GLN A 66 -9.52 -30.84 4.67
N GLY A 67 -10.37 -29.86 4.39
CA GLY A 67 -11.55 -30.00 3.53
C GLY A 67 -11.29 -29.76 2.04
N LYS A 68 -12.38 -29.60 1.28
CA LYS A 68 -12.37 -29.43 -0.18
C LYS A 68 -11.46 -28.30 -0.67
N ASN A 69 -11.60 -27.10 -0.10
CA ASN A 69 -10.74 -25.94 -0.41
C ASN A 69 -9.25 -26.24 -0.20
N GLY A 70 -8.93 -27.01 0.85
CA GLY A 70 -7.57 -27.44 1.16
C GLY A 70 -6.98 -28.35 0.09
N ARG A 71 -7.77 -29.28 -0.45
CA ARG A 71 -7.35 -30.15 -1.56
C ARG A 71 -7.04 -29.35 -2.84
N ILE A 72 -7.83 -28.31 -3.13
CA ILE A 72 -7.64 -27.44 -4.30
C ILE A 72 -6.32 -26.68 -4.19
N ILE A 73 -6.09 -25.97 -3.07
CA ILE A 73 -4.85 -25.21 -2.90
C ILE A 73 -3.63 -26.12 -2.81
N HIS A 74 -3.73 -27.25 -2.11
CA HIS A 74 -2.64 -28.22 -2.03
C HIS A 74 -2.24 -28.74 -3.42
N ARG A 75 -3.23 -29.07 -4.28
CA ARG A 75 -2.96 -29.46 -5.68
C ARG A 75 -2.27 -28.35 -6.46
N LYS A 76 -2.75 -27.11 -6.35
CA LYS A 76 -2.16 -25.96 -7.06
C LYS A 76 -0.73 -25.67 -6.57
N PHE A 77 -0.49 -25.70 -5.27
CA PHE A 77 0.85 -25.49 -4.71
C PHE A 77 1.81 -26.58 -5.16
N LYS A 78 1.37 -27.84 -5.16
CA LYS A 78 2.16 -28.97 -5.64
C LYS A 78 2.55 -28.83 -7.12
N GLN A 79 1.65 -28.33 -7.97
CA GLN A 79 1.95 -28.01 -9.37
C GLN A 79 3.05 -26.94 -9.50
N LEU A 80 3.14 -26.03 -8.53
CA LEU A 80 4.13 -24.95 -8.46
C LEU A 80 5.38 -25.33 -7.64
N GLY A 81 5.55 -26.61 -7.30
CA GLY A 81 6.74 -27.08 -6.57
C GLY A 81 6.76 -26.75 -5.07
N ILE A 82 5.60 -26.46 -4.47
CA ILE A 82 5.45 -26.17 -3.05
C ILE A 82 4.55 -27.22 -2.39
N ASP A 83 4.98 -27.78 -1.26
CA ASP A 83 4.14 -28.61 -0.41
C ASP A 83 3.48 -27.76 0.68
N LEU A 84 2.15 -27.76 0.74
CA LEU A 84 1.39 -26.91 1.66
C LEU A 84 1.63 -27.21 3.15
N PHE A 85 2.03 -28.44 3.50
CA PHE A 85 2.19 -28.86 4.89
C PHE A 85 3.66 -28.96 5.32
N GLU A 86 4.58 -29.14 4.38
CA GLU A 86 6.02 -29.15 4.65
C GLU A 86 6.63 -27.75 4.49
N ASP A 87 6.42 -27.10 3.33
CA ASP A 87 7.07 -25.82 3.01
C ASP A 87 6.42 -24.62 3.71
N CYS A 88 5.12 -24.72 4.01
CA CYS A 88 4.32 -23.63 4.52
C CYS A 88 3.93 -23.82 5.99
N VAL A 89 3.53 -22.71 6.63
CA VAL A 89 2.67 -22.71 7.81
C VAL A 89 1.34 -22.06 7.45
N SER A 90 0.25 -22.70 7.80
CA SER A 90 -1.10 -22.28 7.49
C SER A 90 -1.82 -21.73 8.71
N LEU A 91 -2.53 -20.62 8.53
CA LEU A 91 -3.34 -19.97 9.55
C LEU A 91 -4.65 -19.45 8.94
N TYR A 92 -5.67 -19.24 9.75
CA TYR A 92 -6.90 -18.58 9.32
C TYR A 92 -7.00 -17.17 9.90
N THR A 93 -7.68 -16.30 9.15
CA THR A 93 -8.03 -14.95 9.59
C THR A 93 -8.87 -14.96 10.86
N VAL A 94 -9.86 -15.87 10.90
CA VAL A 94 -10.63 -16.18 12.10
C VAL A 94 -10.32 -17.61 12.51
N ASN A 95 -9.81 -17.83 13.72
CA ASN A 95 -9.31 -19.15 14.16
C ASN A 95 -10.38 -20.05 14.80
N CYS A 96 -11.66 -19.76 14.60
CA CYS A 96 -12.79 -20.57 15.04
C CYS A 96 -13.76 -20.67 13.85
N ARG A 97 -14.39 -21.83 13.64
CA ARG A 97 -15.36 -22.05 12.56
C ARG A 97 -16.60 -21.16 12.77
N PRO A 98 -16.91 -20.23 11.84
CA PRO A 98 -18.15 -19.48 11.86
C PRO A 98 -19.26 -20.32 11.22
N ILE A 99 -20.35 -20.54 11.95
CA ILE A 99 -21.53 -21.26 11.47
C ILE A 99 -22.76 -20.34 11.41
N ASP A 100 -23.66 -20.62 10.47
CA ASP A 100 -25.01 -20.05 10.45
C ASP A 100 -25.94 -20.79 11.44
N GLU A 101 -27.20 -20.37 11.50
CA GLU A 101 -28.21 -20.96 12.40
C GLU A 101 -28.51 -22.44 12.09
N LYS A 102 -28.17 -22.91 10.88
CA LYS A 102 -28.36 -24.30 10.44
C LYS A 102 -27.10 -25.16 10.62
N GLY A 103 -26.02 -24.59 11.16
CA GLY A 103 -24.73 -25.27 11.34
C GLY A 103 -23.81 -25.25 10.11
N ASN A 104 -24.19 -24.57 9.03
CA ASN A 104 -23.36 -24.51 7.82
C ASN A 104 -22.27 -23.45 7.94
N ASN A 105 -21.17 -23.64 7.21
CA ASN A 105 -20.09 -22.65 7.15
C ASN A 105 -20.60 -21.33 6.57
N ARG A 106 -20.29 -20.22 7.23
CA ARG A 106 -20.51 -18.87 6.72
C ARG A 106 -19.21 -18.06 6.72
N GLN A 107 -19.21 -16.97 5.96
CA GLN A 107 -18.09 -16.03 6.02
C GLN A 107 -18.03 -15.35 7.40
N PRO A 108 -16.82 -15.08 7.91
CA PRO A 108 -16.66 -14.25 9.09
C PRO A 108 -17.00 -12.80 8.79
N ASN A 109 -17.60 -12.10 9.76
CA ASN A 109 -17.87 -10.67 9.65
C ASN A 109 -16.69 -9.81 10.14
N ASP A 110 -16.73 -8.50 9.88
CA ASP A 110 -15.66 -7.57 10.26
C ASP A 110 -15.37 -7.52 11.77
N HIS A 111 -16.38 -7.76 12.60
CA HIS A 111 -16.21 -7.83 14.06
C HIS A 111 -15.39 -9.06 14.45
N GLU A 112 -15.72 -10.22 13.89
CA GLU A 112 -14.99 -11.49 14.10
C GLU A 112 -13.55 -11.40 13.60
N ILE A 113 -13.34 -10.86 12.39
CA ILE A 113 -12.01 -10.59 11.83
C ILE A 113 -11.23 -9.66 12.77
N SER A 114 -11.86 -8.59 13.25
CA SER A 114 -11.19 -7.62 14.13
C SER A 114 -10.84 -8.18 15.50
N CYS A 115 -11.68 -9.04 16.06
CA CYS A 115 -11.39 -9.74 17.33
C CYS A 115 -10.19 -10.68 17.19
N CYS A 116 -10.05 -11.37 16.05
CA CYS A 116 -8.99 -12.35 15.85
C CYS A 116 -7.68 -11.74 15.33
N ARG A 117 -7.73 -10.55 14.71
CA ARG A 117 -6.59 -9.89 14.04
C ARG A 117 -5.31 -9.91 14.88
N GLN A 118 -5.34 -9.48 16.13
CA GLN A 118 -4.13 -9.42 16.97
C GLN A 118 -3.45 -10.78 17.15
N LYS A 119 -4.21 -11.87 17.24
CA LYS A 119 -3.66 -13.23 17.29
C LYS A 119 -2.98 -13.60 15.97
N VAL A 120 -3.58 -13.22 14.84
CA VAL A 120 -2.99 -13.45 13.51
C VAL A 120 -1.70 -12.64 13.35
N ILE A 121 -1.70 -11.36 13.72
CA ILE A 121 -0.51 -10.49 13.67
C ILE A 121 0.59 -11.02 14.59
N ALA A 122 0.25 -11.48 15.81
CA ALA A 122 1.20 -12.10 16.72
C ALA A 122 1.84 -13.36 16.12
N ALA A 123 1.05 -14.20 15.44
CA ALA A 123 1.57 -15.37 14.74
C ALA A 123 2.50 -14.98 13.58
N VAL A 124 2.15 -13.98 12.75
CA VAL A 124 3.03 -13.47 11.69
C VAL A 124 4.37 -13.02 12.27
N LYS A 125 4.34 -12.21 13.34
CA LYS A 125 5.56 -11.72 14.01
C LYS A 125 6.37 -12.85 14.67
N GLN A 126 5.71 -13.89 15.17
CA GLN A 126 6.38 -15.03 15.79
C GLN A 126 7.12 -15.90 14.76
N TYR A 127 6.50 -16.15 13.60
CA TYR A 127 7.09 -17.01 12.57
C TYR A 127 8.08 -16.28 11.66
N THR A 128 8.03 -14.94 11.59
CA THR A 128 8.89 -14.12 10.72
C THR A 128 8.96 -14.66 9.28
N PRO A 129 7.83 -14.80 8.57
CA PRO A 129 7.79 -15.38 7.23
C PRO A 129 8.52 -14.51 6.22
N LYS A 130 9.07 -15.16 5.19
CA LYS A 130 9.62 -14.48 4.01
C LYS A 130 8.52 -14.05 3.04
N LEU A 131 7.47 -14.86 2.97
CA LEU A 131 6.33 -14.70 2.07
C LEU A 131 5.02 -14.98 2.81
N ILE A 132 4.04 -14.09 2.69
CA ILE A 132 2.70 -14.21 3.26
C ILE A 132 1.70 -14.22 2.12
N ILE A 133 1.09 -15.37 1.84
CA ILE A 133 0.04 -15.51 0.84
C ILE A 133 -1.32 -15.31 1.51
N LEU A 134 -2.06 -14.29 1.07
CA LEU A 134 -3.39 -13.97 1.59
C LEU A 134 -4.47 -14.47 0.62
N LEU A 135 -5.32 -15.38 1.08
CA LEU A 135 -6.34 -16.01 0.24
C LEU A 135 -7.71 -15.36 0.50
N GLY A 136 -8.15 -14.51 -0.43
CA GLY A 136 -9.46 -13.88 -0.38
C GLY A 136 -9.58 -12.63 0.48
N GLY A 137 -10.79 -12.07 0.50
CA GLY A 137 -11.07 -10.76 1.09
C GLY A 137 -10.87 -10.68 2.60
N ALA A 138 -11.18 -11.76 3.35
CA ALA A 138 -11.01 -11.77 4.80
C ALA A 138 -9.54 -11.64 5.21
N ALA A 139 -8.63 -12.38 4.54
CA ALA A 139 -7.20 -12.32 4.79
C ALA A 139 -6.62 -10.93 4.47
N ILE A 140 -7.07 -10.34 3.35
CA ILE A 140 -6.75 -8.96 2.96
C ILE A 140 -7.25 -7.95 4.01
N SER A 141 -8.48 -8.11 4.49
CA SER A 141 -9.09 -7.25 5.52
C SER A 141 -8.36 -7.34 6.86
N SER A 142 -7.87 -8.52 7.21
CA SER A 142 -7.12 -8.73 8.45
C SER A 142 -5.73 -8.10 8.41
N ILE A 143 -4.96 -8.42 7.37
CA ILE A 143 -3.54 -8.10 7.28
C ILE A 143 -3.29 -6.75 6.61
N ILE A 144 -3.86 -6.52 5.43
CA ILE A 144 -3.58 -5.30 4.67
C ILE A 144 -4.42 -4.16 5.23
N THR A 145 -5.73 -4.14 5.01
CA THR A 145 -6.56 -2.94 5.25
C THR A 145 -6.96 -2.74 6.72
N GLY A 146 -6.72 -3.76 7.55
CA GLY A 146 -6.94 -3.72 8.99
C GLY A 146 -5.67 -3.55 9.83
N TYR A 147 -4.48 -3.63 9.23
CA TYR A 147 -3.22 -3.51 9.96
C TYR A 147 -2.13 -2.72 9.21
N CYS A 148 -1.70 -3.17 8.03
CA CYS A 148 -0.56 -2.57 7.32
C CYS A 148 -0.91 -1.25 6.61
N TRP A 149 -2.05 -1.21 5.91
CA TRP A 149 -2.50 -0.08 5.09
C TRP A 149 -3.50 0.80 5.84
N ARG A 150 -3.13 2.08 6.03
CA ARG A 150 -3.98 3.11 6.68
C ARG A 150 -4.51 4.18 5.72
N GLY A 151 -4.11 4.12 4.44
CA GLY A 151 -4.57 5.06 3.44
C GLY A 151 -6.07 4.95 3.15
N SER A 152 -6.61 5.95 2.45
CA SER A 152 -7.98 5.95 1.96
C SER A 152 -8.20 4.89 0.87
N GLY A 153 -9.43 4.38 0.74
CA GLY A 153 -9.77 3.41 -0.31
C GLY A 153 -9.30 2.00 0.01
N LYS A 154 -9.82 1.42 1.11
CA LYS A 154 -9.49 0.04 1.52
C LYS A 154 -9.84 -1.01 0.46
N GLY A 155 -10.87 -0.74 -0.36
CA GLY A 155 -11.29 -1.57 -1.49
C GLY A 155 -11.54 -3.04 -1.15
N GLY A 156 -11.86 -3.83 -2.18
CA GLY A 156 -12.03 -5.27 -2.07
C GLY A 156 -10.84 -6.05 -2.63
N LEU A 157 -10.99 -7.37 -2.72
CA LEU A 157 -10.02 -8.29 -3.33
C LEU A 157 -9.44 -7.78 -4.67
N ASN A 158 -10.28 -7.19 -5.52
CA ASN A 158 -9.90 -6.76 -6.87
C ASN A 158 -8.76 -5.74 -6.91
N ILE A 159 -8.69 -4.80 -5.95
CA ILE A 159 -7.63 -3.79 -5.94
C ILE A 159 -6.29 -4.35 -5.43
N TRP A 160 -6.34 -5.44 -4.67
CA TRP A 160 -5.19 -5.99 -3.97
C TRP A 160 -4.57 -7.19 -4.67
N ARG A 161 -5.36 -8.07 -5.31
CA ARG A 161 -4.83 -9.32 -5.86
C ARG A 161 -3.68 -9.12 -6.86
N GLY A 162 -2.69 -10.00 -6.83
CA GLY A 162 -1.54 -9.99 -7.75
C GLY A 162 -0.45 -8.98 -7.40
N TRP A 163 -0.64 -8.09 -6.42
CA TRP A 163 0.47 -7.31 -5.89
C TRP A 163 1.42 -8.20 -5.09
N ASN A 164 2.72 -7.92 -5.20
CA ASN A 164 3.76 -8.50 -4.37
C ASN A 164 4.34 -7.37 -3.54
N ILE A 165 3.81 -7.17 -2.34
CA ILE A 165 4.06 -5.96 -1.54
C ILE A 165 5.26 -6.22 -0.61
N PRO A 166 6.37 -5.47 -0.72
CA PRO A 166 7.52 -5.65 0.16
C PRO A 166 7.28 -4.97 1.51
N ASP A 167 6.41 -5.53 2.36
CA ASP A 167 6.03 -4.91 3.62
C ASP A 167 7.20 -4.81 4.58
N ARG A 168 7.55 -3.58 4.94
CA ARG A 168 8.69 -3.26 5.81
C ARG A 168 8.39 -3.53 7.29
N GLY A 169 7.12 -3.59 7.68
CA GLY A 169 6.70 -3.82 9.07
C GLY A 169 6.86 -5.28 9.51
N PHE A 170 6.54 -6.20 8.62
CA PHE A 170 6.79 -7.64 8.81
C PHE A 170 8.13 -8.10 8.26
N ASN A 171 8.80 -7.27 7.44
CA ASN A 171 10.01 -7.66 6.70
C ASN A 171 9.75 -8.90 5.82
N ALA A 172 8.62 -8.88 5.11
CA ALA A 172 8.08 -10.01 4.38
C ALA A 172 7.32 -9.53 3.13
N TRP A 173 7.25 -10.38 2.10
CA TRP A 173 6.37 -10.13 0.96
C TRP A 173 4.92 -10.45 1.33
N ILE A 174 3.98 -9.53 1.12
CA ILE A 174 2.55 -9.76 1.26
C ILE A 174 1.94 -9.91 -0.14
N CYS A 175 1.37 -11.08 -0.39
CA CYS A 175 0.92 -11.54 -1.71
C CYS A 175 -0.55 -11.98 -1.66
N PRO A 176 -1.49 -11.04 -1.81
CA PRO A 176 -2.92 -11.34 -1.89
C PRO A 176 -3.33 -11.98 -3.22
N THR A 177 -4.20 -12.98 -3.15
CA THR A 177 -4.79 -13.63 -4.34
C THR A 177 -6.17 -14.21 -4.03
N PHE A 178 -6.76 -14.90 -5.02
CA PHE A 178 -8.06 -15.53 -4.89
C PHE A 178 -8.09 -16.61 -3.80
N HIS A 179 -9.25 -16.72 -3.15
CA HIS A 179 -9.52 -17.85 -2.27
C HIS A 179 -9.85 -19.11 -3.09
N PRO A 180 -9.43 -20.32 -2.66
CA PRO A 180 -9.73 -21.54 -3.41
C PRO A 180 -11.22 -21.79 -3.69
N SER A 181 -12.11 -21.37 -2.78
CA SER A 181 -13.56 -21.47 -3.01
C SER A 181 -14.10 -20.55 -4.10
N PHE A 182 -13.41 -19.44 -4.41
CA PHE A 182 -13.76 -18.62 -5.56
C PHE A 182 -13.46 -19.37 -6.85
N ILE A 183 -12.27 -19.96 -6.92
CA ILE A 183 -11.78 -20.77 -8.05
C ILE A 183 -12.65 -22.02 -8.25
N GLU A 184 -13.04 -22.68 -7.17
CA GLU A 184 -13.92 -23.85 -7.22
C GLU A 184 -15.27 -23.57 -7.91
N ARG A 185 -15.79 -22.35 -7.77
CA ARG A 185 -17.07 -21.93 -8.37
C ARG A 185 -16.94 -21.51 -9.83
N GLN A 186 -15.72 -21.44 -10.35
CA GLN A 186 -15.46 -21.11 -11.74
C GLN A 186 -15.54 -22.38 -12.59
N GLU A 187 -15.83 -22.19 -13.87
CA GLU A 187 -15.65 -23.26 -14.86
C GLU A 187 -14.14 -23.61 -14.95
N GLU A 188 -13.84 -24.90 -15.13
CA GLU A 188 -12.46 -25.35 -15.26
C GLU A 188 -11.77 -24.62 -16.43
N GLU A 189 -10.54 -24.16 -16.20
CA GLU A 189 -9.68 -23.50 -17.20
C GLU A 189 -10.10 -22.10 -17.68
N ASN A 190 -11.03 -21.43 -16.99
CA ASN A 190 -11.35 -20.04 -17.29
C ASN A 190 -10.24 -19.05 -16.86
N GLU A 191 -10.43 -17.76 -17.15
CA GLU A 191 -9.43 -16.71 -16.89
C GLU A 191 -9.05 -16.62 -15.41
N ALA A 192 -9.96 -16.93 -14.49
CA ALA A 192 -9.68 -16.88 -13.07
C ALA A 192 -8.60 -17.91 -12.66
N HIS A 193 -8.59 -19.10 -13.26
CA HIS A 193 -7.55 -20.10 -13.02
C HIS A 193 -6.18 -19.66 -13.54
N VAL A 194 -6.15 -19.04 -14.72
CA VAL A 194 -4.93 -18.50 -15.33
C VAL A 194 -4.36 -17.38 -14.46
N ILE A 195 -5.22 -16.42 -14.09
CA ILE A 195 -4.87 -15.30 -13.23
C ILE A 195 -4.39 -15.78 -11.86
N TRP A 196 -5.06 -16.75 -11.25
CA TRP A 196 -4.66 -17.31 -9.96
C TRP A 196 -3.28 -17.97 -10.01
N THR A 197 -3.02 -18.71 -11.08
CA THR A 197 -1.73 -19.37 -11.29
C THR A 197 -0.63 -18.33 -11.46
N GLN A 198 -0.85 -17.29 -12.27
CA GLN A 198 0.09 -16.18 -12.47
C GLN A 198 0.39 -15.42 -11.17
N ASP A 199 -0.63 -15.16 -10.34
CA ASP A 199 -0.45 -14.52 -9.04
C ASP A 199 0.47 -15.34 -8.14
N LEU A 200 0.22 -16.65 -8.05
CA LEU A 200 1.00 -17.56 -7.21
C LEU A 200 2.42 -17.72 -7.72
N GLU A 201 2.63 -17.88 -9.03
CA GLU A 201 3.97 -17.94 -9.64
C GLU A 201 4.78 -16.67 -9.32
N GLN A 202 4.18 -15.49 -9.52
CA GLN A 202 4.83 -14.23 -9.21
C GLN A 202 5.13 -14.10 -7.71
N SER A 203 4.23 -14.57 -6.84
CA SER A 203 4.42 -14.56 -5.39
C SER A 203 5.57 -15.45 -4.96
N LEU A 204 5.61 -16.69 -5.47
CA LEU A 204 6.64 -17.67 -5.14
C LEU A 204 8.01 -17.25 -5.67
N SER A 205 8.08 -16.56 -6.81
CA SER A 205 9.34 -15.99 -7.32
C SER A 205 10.01 -15.03 -6.33
N LYS A 206 9.26 -14.44 -5.39
CA LYS A 206 9.80 -13.52 -4.36
C LYS A 206 10.57 -14.21 -3.24
N LEU A 207 10.52 -15.54 -3.17
CA LEU A 207 11.40 -16.31 -2.29
C LEU A 207 12.85 -16.33 -2.80
N GLU A 208 13.05 -16.01 -4.08
CA GLU A 208 14.37 -15.90 -4.69
C GLU A 208 14.98 -14.52 -4.40
N GLY A 209 16.23 -14.51 -3.95
CA GLY A 209 16.97 -13.30 -3.67
C GLY A 209 16.66 -12.65 -2.31
N PRO A 210 17.40 -11.57 -1.97
CA PRO A 210 17.23 -10.88 -0.71
C PRO A 210 15.96 -10.04 -0.69
N PHE A 211 15.34 -9.91 0.50
CA PHE A 211 14.28 -8.94 0.71
C PHE A 211 14.80 -7.51 0.46
N PRO A 212 14.08 -6.65 -0.28
CA PRO A 212 14.57 -5.34 -0.64
C PRO A 212 14.72 -4.45 0.60
N SER A 213 15.84 -3.73 0.66
CA SER A 213 16.10 -2.72 1.68
C SER A 213 15.92 -1.33 1.10
N TYR A 214 15.19 -0.47 1.82
CA TYR A 214 14.94 0.91 1.43
C TYR A 214 15.44 1.86 2.52
N LYS A 215 16.06 2.96 2.12
CA LYS A 215 16.34 4.07 3.05
C LYS A 215 15.01 4.68 3.51
N ASN A 216 14.98 5.11 4.76
CA ASN A 216 13.85 5.88 5.29
C ASN A 216 13.65 7.13 4.43
N GLU A 217 12.47 7.29 3.86
CA GLU A 217 12.13 8.40 2.97
C GLU A 217 12.29 9.75 3.68
N ALA A 218 11.96 9.85 4.97
CA ALA A 218 12.09 11.09 5.72
C ALA A 218 13.55 11.53 5.89
N GLU A 219 14.48 10.57 6.00
CA GLU A 219 15.93 10.84 6.08
C GLU A 219 16.53 11.26 4.73
N CYS A 220 15.82 10.95 3.64
CA CYS A 220 16.21 11.34 2.28
C CYS A 220 15.76 12.77 1.92
N VAL A 221 14.91 13.41 2.74
CA VAL A 221 14.40 14.75 2.47
C VAL A 221 15.25 15.80 3.18
N LYS A 222 15.84 16.72 2.41
CA LYS A 222 16.47 17.92 2.94
C LYS A 222 15.52 19.10 2.85
N ILE A 223 15.04 19.49 4.01
CA ILE A 223 14.32 20.74 4.17
C ILE A 223 15.34 21.88 4.22
N THR A 224 15.13 22.90 3.39
CA THR A 224 15.96 24.11 3.38
C THR A 224 15.13 25.33 3.05
N TYR A 225 15.51 26.47 3.60
CA TYR A 225 14.90 27.78 3.32
C TYR A 225 15.72 28.60 2.32
N ASP A 226 16.91 28.10 1.95
CA ASP A 226 17.75 28.67 0.90
C ASP A 226 17.23 28.23 -0.49
N VAL A 227 16.15 28.89 -0.92
CA VAL A 227 15.44 28.61 -2.18
C VAL A 227 16.36 28.86 -3.37
N GLU A 228 17.10 29.97 -3.37
CA GLU A 228 18.00 30.33 -4.47
C GLU A 228 19.07 29.26 -4.70
N ARG A 229 19.69 28.74 -3.64
CA ARG A 229 20.69 27.68 -3.76
C ARG A 229 20.12 26.40 -4.38
N VAL A 230 18.90 25.99 -4.00
CA VAL A 230 18.28 24.79 -4.59
C VAL A 230 18.05 24.98 -6.08
N LEU A 231 17.40 26.09 -6.47
CA LEU A 231 17.07 26.37 -7.87
C LEU A 231 18.31 26.53 -8.74
N THR A 232 19.33 27.25 -8.25
CA THR A 232 20.61 27.42 -8.96
C THR A 232 21.39 26.12 -9.07
N THR A 233 21.35 25.25 -8.06
CA THR A 233 21.96 23.91 -8.11
C THR A 233 21.30 23.05 -9.19
N ILE A 234 19.96 23.05 -9.28
CA ILE A 234 19.23 22.32 -10.33
C ILE A 234 19.59 22.86 -11.72
N LEU A 235 19.62 24.18 -11.90
CA LEU A 235 20.02 24.81 -13.16
C LEU A 235 21.47 24.54 -13.57
N LYS A 236 22.37 24.37 -12.58
CA LYS A 236 23.76 24.01 -12.81
C LYS A 236 23.89 22.56 -13.24
N ASN A 237 23.24 21.65 -12.50
CA ASN A 237 23.35 20.21 -12.71
C ASN A 237 22.58 19.74 -13.95
N LYS A 238 21.44 20.36 -14.25
CA LYS A 238 20.55 20.04 -15.37
C LYS A 238 20.23 18.54 -15.44
N PRO A 239 19.61 17.97 -14.38
CA PRO A 239 19.30 16.55 -14.36
C PRO A 239 18.37 16.19 -15.53
N GLU A 240 18.55 14.99 -16.09
CA GLU A 240 17.69 14.47 -17.16
C GLU A 240 16.22 14.40 -16.71
N PHE A 241 16.00 13.92 -15.49
CA PHE A 241 14.69 13.80 -14.86
C PHE A 241 14.62 14.62 -13.57
N LEU A 242 13.55 15.39 -13.42
CA LEU A 242 13.25 16.18 -12.23
C LEU A 242 11.78 15.96 -11.84
N ALA A 243 11.56 15.16 -10.80
CA ALA A 243 10.26 15.10 -10.15
C ALA A 243 10.07 16.34 -9.27
N PHE A 244 8.87 16.91 -9.30
CA PHE A 244 8.49 17.96 -8.36
C PHE A 244 7.04 17.79 -7.94
N ASP A 245 6.71 18.35 -6.78
CA ASP A 245 5.40 18.22 -6.16
C ASP A 245 5.05 19.54 -5.43
N LEU A 246 3.75 19.86 -5.36
CA LEU A 246 3.25 21.12 -4.81
C LEU A 246 2.26 20.86 -3.67
N GLU A 247 2.43 21.60 -2.57
CA GLU A 247 1.39 21.71 -1.57
C GLU A 247 0.67 23.04 -1.69
N THR A 248 -0.65 23.00 -1.72
CA THR A 248 -1.45 24.17 -2.06
C THR A 248 -2.63 24.34 -1.10
N THR A 249 -3.20 25.54 -1.09
CA THR A 249 -4.36 25.84 -0.24
C THR A 249 -5.68 25.26 -0.78
N GLY A 250 -5.70 24.42 -1.83
CA GLY A 250 -6.94 23.86 -2.36
C GLY A 250 -6.77 22.79 -3.44
N ILE A 251 -7.86 22.41 -4.10
CA ILE A 251 -7.81 21.46 -5.22
C ILE A 251 -7.66 22.19 -6.56
N LYS A 252 -8.18 23.41 -6.67
CA LYS A 252 -8.14 24.21 -7.90
C LYS A 252 -7.65 25.63 -7.60
N PRO A 253 -6.88 26.25 -8.50
CA PRO A 253 -6.25 27.56 -8.22
C PRO A 253 -7.14 28.77 -8.53
N TYR A 254 -8.41 28.60 -8.93
CA TYR A 254 -9.17 29.62 -9.68
C TYR A 254 -9.58 30.88 -8.90
N ASN A 255 -9.44 30.88 -7.57
CA ASN A 255 -9.57 32.08 -6.75
C ASN A 255 -8.17 32.59 -6.37
N LYS A 256 -7.63 33.56 -7.11
CA LYS A 256 -6.26 34.09 -6.90
C LYS A 256 -6.09 34.83 -5.57
N GLU A 257 -7.17 35.30 -4.96
CA GLU A 257 -7.10 36.04 -3.69
C GLU A 257 -6.93 35.08 -2.52
N GLU A 258 -7.53 33.89 -2.60
CA GLU A 258 -7.50 32.88 -1.54
C GLU A 258 -6.48 31.76 -1.78
N HIS A 259 -6.21 31.42 -3.04
CA HIS A 259 -5.38 30.28 -3.39
C HIS A 259 -3.90 30.60 -3.56
N LYS A 260 -3.06 29.77 -2.93
CA LYS A 260 -1.60 29.92 -2.92
C LYS A 260 -0.94 28.55 -3.01
N ILE A 261 0.23 28.52 -3.60
CA ILE A 261 1.17 27.41 -3.44
C ILE A 261 2.00 27.71 -2.19
N VAL A 262 2.10 26.73 -1.31
CA VAL A 262 2.69 26.87 0.03
C VAL A 262 4.11 26.31 0.05
N THR A 263 4.30 25.13 -0.51
CA THR A 263 5.62 24.49 -0.63
C THR A 263 5.79 23.91 -2.02
N ILE A 264 7.05 23.74 -2.40
CA ILE A 264 7.46 23.00 -3.60
C ILE A 264 8.64 22.11 -3.23
N SER A 265 8.65 20.89 -3.77
CA SER A 265 9.74 19.95 -3.59
C SER A 265 10.32 19.50 -4.91
N PHE A 266 11.56 19.05 -4.90
CA PHE A 266 12.30 18.62 -6.09
C PHE A 266 13.10 17.36 -5.79
N CYS A 267 13.03 16.37 -6.67
CA CYS A 267 13.81 15.15 -6.59
C CYS A 267 14.38 14.81 -7.97
N TYR A 268 15.67 14.54 -8.05
CA TYR A 268 16.34 14.13 -9.28
C TYR A 268 17.36 12.99 -9.05
N ASP A 269 17.30 12.36 -7.89
CA ASP A 269 18.10 11.20 -7.49
C ASP A 269 17.27 10.32 -6.53
N GLU A 270 17.45 9.01 -6.57
CA GLU A 270 16.65 8.08 -5.76
C GLU A 270 16.92 8.18 -4.24
N ASN A 271 17.99 8.85 -3.82
CA ASN A 271 18.41 8.95 -2.43
C ASN A 271 18.06 10.28 -1.79
N PHE A 272 17.62 11.29 -2.56
CA PHE A 272 17.56 12.63 -2.04
C PHE A 272 16.52 13.53 -2.72
N ALA A 273 15.72 14.23 -1.90
CA ALA A 273 14.82 15.29 -2.35
C ALA A 273 15.05 16.60 -1.56
N TYR A 274 14.88 17.73 -2.24
CA TYR A 274 14.78 19.04 -1.61
C TYR A 274 13.32 19.38 -1.35
N ALA A 275 13.00 19.89 -0.16
CA ALA A 275 11.72 20.53 0.12
C ALA A 275 11.96 21.97 0.58
N ILE A 276 11.27 22.91 -0.07
CA ILE A 276 11.46 24.34 0.17
C ILE A 276 10.10 25.05 0.29
N PRO A 277 10.02 26.16 1.04
CA PRO A 277 8.88 27.07 0.93
C PRO A 277 8.73 27.55 -0.50
N PHE A 278 7.50 27.76 -0.95
CA PHE A 278 7.26 28.27 -2.29
C PHE A 278 7.82 29.71 -2.42
N PRO A 279 8.61 30.02 -3.47
CA PRO A 279 9.20 31.35 -3.62
C PRO A 279 8.14 32.40 -3.98
N THR A 280 8.12 33.52 -3.26
CA THR A 280 7.21 34.65 -3.52
C THR A 280 7.90 35.86 -4.14
N GLU A 281 9.23 35.96 -4.02
CA GLU A 281 10.01 37.06 -4.57
C GLU A 281 10.12 36.96 -6.11
N PRO A 282 9.94 38.07 -6.87
CA PRO A 282 10.02 38.05 -8.33
C PRO A 282 11.31 37.44 -8.90
N ARG A 283 12.46 37.71 -8.25
CA ARG A 283 13.76 37.14 -8.64
C ARG A 283 13.76 35.61 -8.53
N LEU A 284 13.24 35.07 -7.43
CA LEU A 284 13.19 33.63 -7.20
C LEU A 284 12.15 32.95 -8.09
N LEU A 285 11.02 33.59 -8.36
CA LEU A 285 10.03 33.13 -9.34
C LEU A 285 10.63 33.08 -10.77
N CYS A 286 11.48 34.02 -11.13
CA CYS A 286 12.23 33.98 -12.40
C CYS A 286 13.16 32.75 -12.46
N LEU A 287 13.88 32.44 -11.38
CA LEU A 287 14.71 31.24 -11.30
C LEU A 287 13.88 29.96 -11.36
N LEU A 288 12.74 29.91 -10.66
CA LEU A 288 11.83 28.78 -10.69
C LEU A 288 11.28 28.55 -12.09
N LYS A 289 10.85 29.62 -12.77
CA LYS A 289 10.43 29.56 -14.18
C LYS A 289 11.54 28.95 -15.03
N ARG A 290 12.79 29.42 -14.90
CA ARG A 290 13.93 28.87 -15.64
C ARG A 290 14.14 27.37 -15.40
N VAL A 291 13.92 26.85 -14.19
CA VAL A 291 14.00 25.40 -13.90
C VAL A 291 12.87 24.66 -14.62
N LEU A 292 11.63 25.10 -14.40
CA LEU A 292 10.42 24.42 -14.87
C LEU A 292 10.22 24.54 -16.38
N THR A 293 10.85 25.50 -17.05
CA THR A 293 10.83 25.66 -18.52
C THR A 293 12.13 25.25 -19.21
N HIS A 294 13.14 24.75 -18.45
CA HIS A 294 14.42 24.40 -19.06
C HIS A 294 14.26 23.23 -20.06
N PRO A 295 14.69 23.37 -21.32
CA PRO A 295 14.41 22.37 -22.37
C PRO A 295 15.13 21.04 -22.17
N LYS A 296 16.23 21.03 -21.39
CA LYS A 296 17.01 19.80 -21.09
C LYS A 296 16.67 19.13 -19.76
N ILE A 297 15.77 19.71 -18.96
CA ILE A 297 15.35 19.13 -17.68
C ILE A 297 13.96 18.55 -17.90
N GLY A 298 13.83 17.22 -17.91
CA GLY A 298 12.54 16.55 -18.08
C GLY A 298 11.74 16.57 -16.78
N LYS A 299 10.53 17.16 -16.81
CA LYS A 299 9.68 17.24 -15.61
C LYS A 299 8.83 15.99 -15.44
N ILE A 300 8.79 15.49 -14.22
CA ILE A 300 8.00 14.35 -13.77
C ILE A 300 7.08 14.82 -12.65
N ALA A 301 5.84 14.33 -12.62
CA ALA A 301 4.93 14.52 -11.50
C ALA A 301 4.04 13.29 -11.34
N ALA A 302 3.37 13.19 -10.20
CA ALA A 302 2.26 12.27 -10.01
C ALA A 302 0.97 13.08 -10.18
N ASN A 303 0.26 12.91 -11.30
CA ASN A 303 -0.87 13.76 -11.73
C ASN A 303 -0.47 15.13 -12.31
N MET A 304 0.40 15.15 -13.32
CA MET A 304 1.08 16.36 -13.87
C MET A 304 0.16 17.54 -14.20
N LYS A 305 -1.10 17.25 -14.56
CA LYS A 305 -2.11 18.28 -14.88
C LYS A 305 -2.40 19.18 -13.67
N TYR A 306 -2.23 18.67 -12.45
CA TYR A 306 -2.45 19.43 -11.23
C TYR A 306 -1.34 20.47 -11.07
N GLU A 307 -0.07 20.03 -11.10
CA GLU A 307 1.08 20.92 -10.96
C GLU A 307 1.10 21.98 -12.06
N ASP A 308 0.87 21.58 -13.31
CA ASP A 308 0.86 22.47 -14.46
C ASP A 308 -0.22 23.56 -14.35
N ASN A 309 -1.45 23.18 -13.93
CA ASN A 309 -2.56 24.12 -13.77
C ASN A 309 -2.29 25.15 -12.65
N TRP A 310 -1.74 24.71 -11.51
CA TRP A 310 -1.39 25.61 -10.41
C TRP A 310 -0.27 26.59 -10.79
N MET A 311 0.80 26.11 -11.42
CA MET A 311 1.92 26.93 -11.85
C MET A 311 1.51 27.94 -12.94
N THR A 312 0.74 27.50 -13.92
CA THR A 312 0.28 28.35 -15.02
C THR A 312 -0.69 29.41 -14.53
N PHE A 313 -1.70 29.04 -13.74
CA PHE A 313 -2.75 29.98 -13.35
C PHE A 313 -2.27 31.07 -12.37
N LEU A 314 -1.49 30.70 -11.35
CA LEU A 314 -1.03 31.65 -10.33
C LEU A 314 0.22 32.42 -10.75
N HIS A 315 1.11 31.80 -11.54
CA HIS A 315 2.44 32.36 -11.81
C HIS A 315 2.79 32.51 -13.30
N GLY A 316 1.93 32.10 -14.23
CA GLY A 316 2.19 32.18 -15.67
C GLY A 316 3.40 31.34 -16.09
N ILE A 317 3.65 30.23 -15.38
CA ILE A 317 4.73 29.28 -15.67
C ILE A 317 4.10 28.03 -16.27
N GLU A 318 4.13 27.93 -17.59
CA GLU A 318 3.78 26.71 -18.32
C GLU A 318 4.95 25.73 -18.23
N VAL A 319 4.75 24.58 -17.59
CA VAL A 319 5.85 23.67 -17.30
C VAL A 319 6.20 22.88 -18.55
N HIS A 320 7.47 22.90 -18.97
CA HIS A 320 7.90 22.16 -20.15
C HIS A 320 9.42 21.86 -20.17
N PRO A 321 9.86 20.71 -20.69
CA PRO A 321 9.04 19.61 -21.17
C PRO A 321 8.55 18.72 -20.01
N TRP A 322 7.28 18.33 -20.07
CA TRP A 322 6.78 17.17 -19.32
C TRP A 322 7.25 15.89 -20.00
N VAL A 323 7.84 14.97 -19.24
CA VAL A 323 8.37 13.70 -19.79
C VAL A 323 7.72 12.47 -19.20
N PHE A 324 7.11 12.56 -18.02
CA PHE A 324 6.46 11.41 -17.39
C PHE A 324 5.41 11.81 -16.35
N ASP A 325 4.31 11.06 -16.29
CA ASP A 325 3.32 11.12 -15.21
C ASP A 325 3.14 9.71 -14.63
N THR A 326 3.46 9.56 -13.35
CA THR A 326 3.44 8.25 -12.68
C THR A 326 2.03 7.71 -12.46
N MET A 327 1.04 8.57 -12.33
CA MET A 327 -0.37 8.20 -12.19
C MET A 327 -0.92 7.69 -13.54
N GLN A 328 -0.60 8.38 -14.63
CA GLN A 328 -0.98 7.94 -15.99
C GLN A 328 -0.26 6.64 -16.37
N ALA A 329 1.03 6.51 -16.04
CA ALA A 329 1.77 5.27 -16.25
C ALA A 329 1.15 4.11 -15.44
N ALA A 330 0.74 4.35 -14.19
CA ALA A 330 0.04 3.34 -13.40
C ALA A 330 -1.25 2.87 -14.08
N HIS A 331 -2.07 3.78 -14.63
CA HIS A 331 -3.29 3.42 -15.39
C HIS A 331 -2.99 2.54 -16.62
N ILE A 332 -1.86 2.75 -17.29
CA ILE A 332 -1.44 1.99 -18.47
C ILE A 332 -0.96 0.59 -18.09
N LEU A 333 -0.19 0.49 -17.00
CA LEU A 333 0.37 -0.77 -16.51
C LEU A 333 -0.71 -1.66 -15.88
N ASP A 334 -1.69 -1.04 -15.20
CA ASP A 334 -2.79 -1.72 -14.55
C ASP A 334 -4.03 -0.82 -14.54
N ASN A 335 -5.06 -1.23 -15.27
CA ASN A 335 -6.28 -0.44 -15.48
C ASN A 335 -7.35 -0.64 -14.40
N ARG A 336 -7.03 -1.34 -13.29
CA ARG A 336 -7.96 -1.48 -12.18
C ARG A 336 -8.29 -0.11 -11.56
N PRO A 337 -9.54 0.12 -11.14
CA PRO A 337 -9.91 1.37 -10.49
C PRO A 337 -9.30 1.45 -9.08
N GLY A 338 -8.87 2.66 -8.69
CA GLY A 338 -8.49 2.96 -7.30
C GLY A 338 -7.06 2.59 -6.89
N ILE A 339 -6.20 2.18 -7.82
CA ILE A 339 -4.82 1.76 -7.52
C ILE A 339 -3.74 2.77 -7.96
N THR A 340 -4.11 3.87 -8.62
CA THR A 340 -3.12 4.74 -9.29
C THR A 340 -2.61 5.91 -8.46
N GLY A 341 -3.19 6.13 -7.28
CA GLY A 341 -2.74 7.20 -6.38
C GLY A 341 -1.33 6.96 -5.84
N LEU A 342 -0.56 8.03 -5.67
CA LEU A 342 0.84 7.98 -5.25
C LEU A 342 1.04 7.16 -3.97
N LYS A 343 0.25 7.40 -2.93
CA LYS A 343 0.33 6.68 -1.64
C LYS A 343 0.08 5.18 -1.79
N PHE A 344 -0.90 4.79 -2.62
CA PHE A 344 -1.18 3.39 -2.88
C PHE A 344 0.01 2.74 -3.61
N GLN A 345 0.49 3.38 -4.68
CA GLN A 345 1.67 2.92 -5.42
C GLN A 345 2.91 2.87 -4.52
N ALA A 346 3.10 3.83 -3.62
CA ALA A 346 4.20 3.85 -2.65
C ALA A 346 4.19 2.59 -1.79
N TYR A 347 3.03 2.24 -1.25
CA TYR A 347 2.86 1.04 -0.43
C TYR A 347 3.04 -0.25 -1.24
N VAL A 348 2.33 -0.44 -2.35
CA VAL A 348 2.40 -1.71 -3.08
C VAL A 348 3.75 -1.96 -3.76
N GLN A 349 4.47 -0.90 -4.14
CA GLN A 349 5.77 -1.01 -4.80
C GLN A 349 6.93 -1.07 -3.81
N PHE A 350 6.90 -0.27 -2.75
CA PHE A 350 8.04 -0.06 -1.87
C PHE A 350 7.78 -0.43 -0.41
N GLY A 351 6.55 -0.82 -0.06
CA GLY A 351 6.16 -1.10 1.33
C GLY A 351 6.26 0.14 2.23
N THR A 352 6.16 1.33 1.65
CA THR A 352 6.27 2.58 2.40
C THR A 352 5.13 2.66 3.42
N PRO A 353 5.44 2.86 4.71
CA PRO A 353 4.42 3.00 5.75
C PRO A 353 3.60 4.28 5.54
N ASP A 354 2.46 4.37 6.22
CA ASP A 354 1.68 5.61 6.27
C ASP A 354 2.54 6.79 6.77
N TYR A 355 2.60 7.85 5.97
CA TYR A 355 3.44 9.03 6.23
C TYR A 355 2.65 10.35 6.16
N ASP A 356 1.33 10.30 5.96
CA ASP A 356 0.48 11.50 5.84
C ASP A 356 -0.51 11.68 7.00
N SER A 357 -0.54 10.76 7.96
CA SER A 357 -1.49 10.76 9.09
C SER A 357 -1.59 12.10 9.81
N ASP A 358 -0.45 12.77 10.02
CA ASP A 358 -0.34 14.03 10.75
C ASP A 358 -0.77 15.25 9.93
N ILE A 359 -0.77 15.13 8.59
CA ILE A 359 -0.94 16.25 7.65
C ILE A 359 -2.32 16.21 7.00
N LYS A 360 -2.86 15.02 6.80
CA LYS A 360 -4.15 14.75 6.17
C LYS A 360 -5.30 15.61 6.69
N PRO A 361 -5.45 15.87 8.02
CA PRO A 361 -6.51 16.74 8.52
C PRO A 361 -6.46 18.19 7.98
N TYR A 362 -5.30 18.64 7.51
CA TYR A 362 -5.07 19.99 7.03
C TYR A 362 -5.22 20.13 5.51
N LEU A 363 -4.96 19.06 4.74
CA LEU A 363 -5.00 19.09 3.28
C LEU A 363 -6.40 18.91 2.69
N HIS A 364 -7.33 18.34 3.45
CA HIS A 364 -8.69 18.12 2.98
C HIS A 364 -9.54 19.39 3.01
N SER A 365 -10.19 19.67 1.88
CA SER A 365 -11.30 20.62 1.78
C SER A 365 -12.62 19.90 1.56
N LYS A 366 -13.71 20.45 2.11
CA LYS A 366 -15.07 19.90 1.93
C LYS A 366 -15.57 20.05 0.49
N TYR A 367 -15.07 21.05 -0.25
CA TYR A 367 -15.46 21.32 -1.63
C TYR A 367 -14.24 21.75 -2.47
N PRO A 368 -14.15 21.41 -3.77
CA PRO A 368 -12.94 21.66 -4.57
C PRO A 368 -12.49 23.12 -4.67
N ASN A 369 -13.41 24.07 -4.52
CA ASN A 369 -13.16 25.51 -4.66
C ASN A 369 -12.97 26.22 -3.32
N ILE A 370 -13.03 25.49 -2.19
CA ILE A 370 -12.86 26.09 -0.86
C ILE A 370 -11.45 25.80 -0.37
N PRO A 371 -10.76 26.77 0.26
CA PRO A 371 -9.47 26.53 0.85
C PRO A 371 -9.47 25.39 1.87
N ASN A 372 -8.39 24.62 1.89
CA ASN A 372 -8.11 23.67 2.96
C ASN A 372 -7.53 24.39 4.20
N LYS A 373 -7.13 23.62 5.22
CA LYS A 373 -6.56 24.17 6.47
C LYS A 373 -5.03 24.18 6.47
N ILE A 374 -4.38 24.07 5.31
CA ILE A 374 -2.93 24.03 5.22
C ILE A 374 -2.27 25.29 5.80
N MET A 375 -2.95 26.43 5.74
CA MET A 375 -2.46 27.70 6.28
C MET A 375 -2.33 27.68 7.80
N ASP A 376 -3.05 26.80 8.50
CA ASP A 376 -2.87 26.63 9.94
C ASP A 376 -1.55 25.94 10.28
N MET A 377 -1.06 25.07 9.37
CA MET A 377 0.27 24.49 9.49
C MET A 377 1.38 25.51 9.25
N VAL A 378 1.17 26.47 8.34
CA VAL A 378 2.17 27.51 8.03
C VAL A 378 2.42 28.44 9.22
N LYS A 379 1.40 28.66 10.07
CA LYS A 379 1.50 29.51 11.26
C LYS A 379 2.34 28.87 12.38
N ASP A 380 2.49 27.55 12.38
CA ASP A 380 3.25 26.80 13.37
C ASP A 380 4.54 26.24 12.74
N PRO A 381 5.75 26.66 13.17
CA PRO A 381 7.00 26.19 12.57
C PRO A 381 7.19 24.67 12.58
N GLY A 382 6.68 23.98 13.61
CA GLY A 382 6.75 22.53 13.72
C GLY A 382 5.87 21.82 12.72
N LEU A 383 4.61 22.27 12.57
CA LEU A 383 3.69 21.76 11.55
C LEU A 383 4.18 22.10 10.14
N PHE A 384 4.69 23.31 9.92
CA PHE A 384 5.22 23.69 8.61
C PHE A 384 6.42 22.83 8.20
N LYS A 385 7.30 22.47 9.14
CA LYS A 385 8.38 21.50 8.88
C LYS A 385 7.84 20.13 8.50
N LYS A 386 6.75 19.66 9.14
CA LYS A 386 6.11 18.39 8.74
C LYS A 386 5.50 18.46 7.34
N LEU A 387 4.91 19.60 6.96
CA LEU A 387 4.40 19.82 5.61
C LEU A 387 5.52 19.76 4.56
N LEU A 388 6.65 20.43 4.80
CA LEU A 388 7.82 20.37 3.94
C LEU A 388 8.37 18.94 3.82
N LEU A 389 8.42 18.20 4.94
CA LEU A 389 8.83 16.80 4.93
C LEU A 389 7.91 15.95 4.05
N TYR A 390 6.59 16.09 4.22
CA TYR A 390 5.57 15.40 3.44
C TYR A 390 5.72 15.68 1.93
N ASN A 391 5.79 16.95 1.55
CA ASN A 391 5.99 17.36 0.16
C ASN A 391 7.29 16.82 -0.45
N GLY A 392 8.39 16.81 0.33
CA GLY A 392 9.66 16.21 -0.09
C GLY A 392 9.58 14.69 -0.30
N MET A 393 8.81 14.00 0.54
CA MET A 393 8.58 12.56 0.38
C MET A 393 7.77 12.25 -0.88
N ASP A 394 6.76 13.07 -1.20
CA ASP A 394 5.94 12.88 -2.40
C ASP A 394 6.75 13.02 -3.71
N SER A 395 7.64 14.02 -3.83
CA SER A 395 8.54 14.09 -5.00
C SER A 395 9.58 12.97 -5.03
N LEU A 396 10.11 12.54 -3.88
CA LEU A 396 11.03 11.39 -3.80
C LEU A 396 10.38 10.10 -4.30
N ILE A 397 9.19 9.79 -3.80
CA ILE A 397 8.43 8.59 -4.19
C ILE A 397 8.05 8.70 -5.67
N THR A 398 7.61 9.86 -6.13
CA THR A 398 7.31 10.12 -7.54
C THR A 398 8.50 9.81 -8.44
N TYR A 399 9.70 10.27 -8.07
CA TYR A 399 10.92 9.98 -8.82
C TYR A 399 11.23 8.47 -8.86
N ARG A 400 11.26 7.82 -7.69
CA ARG A 400 11.53 6.36 -7.59
C ARG A 400 10.50 5.55 -8.38
N LEU A 401 9.24 5.95 -8.34
CA LEU A 401 8.16 5.31 -9.07
C LEU A 401 8.34 5.47 -10.58
N ALA A 402 8.70 6.67 -11.05
CA ALA A 402 8.99 6.90 -12.46
C ALA A 402 10.16 6.04 -12.95
N MET A 403 11.25 5.92 -12.17
CA MET A 403 12.40 5.07 -12.53
C MET A 403 12.02 3.59 -12.68
N ARG A 404 11.02 3.11 -11.94
CA ARG A 404 10.45 1.76 -12.13
C ARG A 404 9.49 1.66 -13.32
N GLN A 405 8.65 2.67 -13.53
CA GLN A 405 7.56 2.62 -14.52
C GLN A 405 8.02 2.93 -15.95
N ILE A 406 9.04 3.76 -16.16
CA ILE A 406 9.59 4.06 -17.48
C ILE A 406 9.99 2.78 -18.24
N PRO A 407 10.86 1.90 -17.70
CA PRO A 407 11.22 0.66 -18.42
C PRO A 407 10.01 -0.28 -18.60
N ALA A 408 9.12 -0.35 -17.61
CA ALA A 408 7.94 -1.21 -17.67
C ALA A 408 6.95 -0.80 -18.77
N THR A 409 6.69 0.51 -18.92
CA THR A 409 5.81 1.06 -19.96
C THR A 409 6.42 0.87 -21.36
N LEU A 410 7.74 1.05 -21.52
CA LEU A 410 8.44 0.76 -22.77
C LEU A 410 8.35 -0.73 -23.15
N ALA A 411 8.49 -1.64 -22.17
CA ALA A 411 8.32 -3.07 -22.41
C ALA A 411 6.89 -3.43 -22.84
N ALA A 412 5.88 -2.86 -22.17
CA ALA A 412 4.47 -3.04 -22.51
C ALA A 412 4.15 -2.56 -23.94
N HIS A 413 4.72 -1.42 -24.35
CA HIS A 413 4.57 -0.90 -25.72
C HIS A 413 5.19 -1.83 -26.77
N ARG A 414 6.41 -2.35 -26.50
CA ARG A 414 7.08 -3.30 -27.40
C ARG A 414 6.31 -4.61 -27.54
N ALA A 415 5.73 -5.13 -26.45
CA ALA A 415 4.93 -6.35 -26.48
C ALA A 415 3.67 -6.19 -27.33
N ARG A 416 3.01 -5.03 -27.28
CA ARG A 416 1.83 -4.72 -28.11
C ARG A 416 2.15 -4.64 -29.60
N ARG A 417 3.36 -4.22 -29.99
CA ARG A 417 3.78 -4.16 -31.41
C ARG A 417 4.12 -5.53 -32.03
N LYS A 418 4.32 -6.56 -31.20
CA LYS A 418 4.64 -7.93 -31.63
C LYS A 418 3.41 -8.82 -31.79
N LYS A 419 2.26 -8.38 -31.28
CA LYS A 419 0.94 -8.97 -31.53
C LYS A 419 0.27 -8.18 -32.64
#